data_AF-A0A535SBS9-F1
#
_entry.id   AF-A0A535SBS9-F1
#
_cell.length_a   1.000
_cell.length_b   1.000
_cell.length_c   1.000
_cell.angle_alpha   90.00
_cell.angle_beta   90.00
_cell.angle_gamma   90.00
#
_symmetry.space_group_name_H-M   'P 1'
#
loop_
_entity.id
_entity.type
_entity.pdbx_description
1 polymer ?
#
loop_
_entity_poly.entity_id
_entity_poly.type
_entity_poly.pdbx_seq_one_letter_code
_entity_poly.pdbx_strand_id
1 'polypeptide(L)'
;MMTRNRRRKLAGQAILIMTLSIVVLTGLLAIAVDGGMIYLDKRRLQNASDSGALAGGDATETLPLRSYTSIHQTALTEIYHNLFPGTAVPVVPVGATATYTAYALSNTYQFTLTANIANTTWDTYQVVITEAHTFFAAQAIGFSSSGCTINATNTTNAFCLQARAKMWAGTYPFALILLDDQNVQYENLQLNGAPSKLILHDGGAKGGAISNESMN
;
A
#
# COMPACT_ATOMS: atom_id res chain seq x y z
N MET A 1 20.89 -56.06 -31.34
CA MET A 1 19.68 -56.55 -30.64
C MET A 1 19.65 -56.01 -29.21
N MET A 2 18.81 -55.01 -28.93
CA MET A 2 18.62 -54.50 -27.56
C MET A 2 17.71 -55.46 -26.80
N THR A 3 18.23 -56.08 -25.74
CA THR A 3 17.51 -57.11 -24.96
C THR A 3 16.25 -56.54 -24.32
N ARG A 4 15.12 -57.26 -24.50
CA ARG A 4 13.75 -56.90 -24.07
C ARG A 4 13.64 -56.48 -22.58
N ASN A 5 14.58 -56.92 -21.75
CA ASN A 5 14.68 -56.57 -20.33
C ASN A 5 15.13 -55.12 -20.06
N ARG A 6 15.91 -54.48 -20.96
CA ARG A 6 16.28 -53.06 -20.79
C ARG A 6 15.09 -52.12 -21.01
N ARG A 7 14.19 -52.42 -21.96
CA ARG A 7 12.99 -51.60 -22.22
C ARG A 7 12.03 -51.54 -21.03
N ARG A 8 11.88 -52.63 -20.26
CA ARG A 8 11.04 -52.66 -19.04
C ARG A 8 11.65 -51.84 -17.89
N LYS A 9 12.98 -51.77 -17.77
CA LYS A 9 13.65 -50.93 -16.74
C LYS A 9 13.49 -49.43 -16.99
N LEU A 10 13.48 -48.97 -18.25
CA LEU A 10 13.25 -47.55 -18.56
C LEU A 10 11.77 -47.14 -18.43
N ALA A 11 10.83 -48.06 -18.62
CA ALA A 11 9.39 -47.75 -18.57
C ALA A 11 8.90 -47.30 -17.17
N GLY A 12 9.48 -47.84 -16.08
CA GLY A 12 9.14 -47.42 -14.71
C GLY A 12 9.79 -46.09 -14.30
N GLN A 13 10.92 -45.75 -14.91
CA GLN A 13 11.65 -44.50 -14.61
C GLN A 13 10.92 -43.27 -15.15
N ALA A 14 10.24 -43.39 -16.29
CA ALA A 14 9.47 -42.29 -16.88
C ALA A 14 8.35 -41.81 -15.93
N ILE A 15 7.64 -42.74 -15.29
CA ILE A 15 6.61 -42.41 -14.29
C ILE A 15 7.23 -41.69 -13.09
N LEU A 16 8.38 -42.15 -12.60
CA LEU A 16 9.07 -41.49 -11.48
C LEU A 16 9.49 -40.05 -11.82
N ILE A 17 10.08 -39.83 -12.99
CA ILE A 17 10.47 -38.50 -13.47
C ILE A 17 9.23 -37.61 -13.63
N MET A 18 8.13 -38.15 -14.17
CA MET A 18 6.88 -37.43 -14.33
C MET A 18 6.25 -37.04 -12.97
N THR A 19 6.23 -37.95 -12.00
CA THR A 19 5.72 -37.63 -10.65
C THR A 19 6.60 -36.58 -9.98
N LEU A 20 7.93 -36.66 -10.13
CA LEU A 20 8.84 -35.69 -9.54
C LEU A 20 8.70 -34.31 -10.21
N SER A 21 8.53 -34.27 -11.53
CA SER A 21 8.34 -33.02 -12.26
C SER A 21 7.03 -32.34 -11.90
N ILE A 22 5.94 -33.09 -11.72
CA ILE A 22 4.65 -32.55 -11.26
C ILE A 22 4.80 -31.93 -9.86
N VAL A 23 5.47 -32.62 -8.93
CA VAL A 23 5.70 -32.10 -7.57
C VAL A 23 6.49 -30.77 -7.62
N VAL A 24 7.56 -30.72 -8.41
CA VAL A 24 8.37 -29.50 -8.58
C VAL A 24 7.54 -28.37 -9.19
N LEU A 25 6.77 -28.64 -10.25
CA LEU A 25 5.92 -27.63 -10.89
C LEU A 25 4.82 -27.13 -9.94
N THR A 26 4.21 -27.99 -9.14
CA THR A 26 3.22 -27.58 -8.14
C THR A 26 3.84 -26.73 -7.03
N GLY A 27 5.07 -27.04 -6.60
CA GLY A 27 5.80 -26.23 -5.63
C GLY A 27 6.10 -24.83 -6.17
N LEU A 28 6.54 -24.72 -7.43
CA LEU A 28 6.77 -23.43 -8.09
C LEU A 28 5.48 -22.62 -8.27
N LEU A 29 4.36 -23.28 -8.61
CA LEU A 29 3.06 -22.63 -8.72
C LEU A 29 2.60 -22.03 -7.39
N ALA A 30 2.75 -22.78 -6.29
CA ALA A 30 2.37 -22.30 -4.97
C ALA A 30 3.15 -21.04 -4.55
N ILE A 31 4.45 -20.99 -4.85
CA ILE A 31 5.30 -19.82 -4.60
C ILE A 31 4.88 -18.64 -5.48
N ALA A 32 4.57 -18.89 -6.75
CA ALA A 32 4.14 -17.85 -7.67
C ALA A 32 2.79 -17.22 -7.26
N VAL A 33 1.87 -18.02 -6.72
CA VAL A 33 0.58 -17.53 -6.21
C VAL A 33 0.79 -16.67 -4.96
N ASP A 34 1.54 -17.15 -3.97
CA ASP A 34 1.83 -16.39 -2.74
C ASP A 34 2.53 -15.06 -3.08
N GLY A 35 3.57 -15.09 -3.92
CA GLY A 35 4.29 -13.89 -4.35
C GLY A 35 3.43 -12.92 -5.17
N GLY A 36 2.57 -13.46 -6.04
CA GLY A 36 1.63 -12.68 -6.83
C GLY A 36 0.60 -11.94 -5.97
N MET A 37 0.07 -12.60 -4.93
CA MET A 37 -0.88 -11.98 -4.00
C MET A 37 -0.25 -10.85 -3.20
N ILE A 38 0.95 -11.04 -2.64
CA ILE A 38 1.68 -9.98 -1.91
C ILE A 38 1.87 -8.74 -2.78
N TYR A 39 2.26 -8.93 -4.04
CA TYR A 39 2.47 -7.82 -4.96
C TYR A 39 1.17 -7.07 -5.27
N LEU A 40 0.06 -7.79 -5.47
CA LEU A 40 -1.24 -7.19 -5.70
C LEU A 40 -1.74 -6.42 -4.47
N ASP A 41 -1.58 -6.97 -3.27
CA ASP A 41 -1.97 -6.31 -2.02
C ASP A 41 -1.14 -5.04 -1.83
N LYS A 42 0.18 -5.09 -2.02
CA LYS A 42 1.05 -3.90 -1.96
C LYS A 42 0.55 -2.78 -2.88
N ARG A 43 0.20 -3.10 -4.13
CA ARG A 43 -0.30 -2.11 -5.09
C ARG A 43 -1.65 -1.53 -4.70
N ARG A 44 -2.55 -2.36 -4.15
CA ARG A 44 -3.84 -1.88 -3.62
C ARG A 44 -3.65 -0.93 -2.46
N LEU A 45 -2.75 -1.25 -1.51
CA LEU A 45 -2.44 -0.36 -0.39
C LEU A 45 -1.86 0.97 -0.85
N GLN A 46 -0.98 0.95 -1.85
CA GLN A 46 -0.41 2.16 -2.46
C GLN A 46 -1.51 3.01 -3.10
N ASN A 47 -2.32 2.44 -4.01
CA ASN A 47 -3.43 3.15 -4.65
C ASN A 47 -4.42 3.75 -3.64
N ALA A 48 -4.76 3.01 -2.58
CA ALA A 48 -5.65 3.49 -1.54
C ALA A 48 -5.02 4.59 -0.67
N SER A 49 -3.75 4.46 -0.33
CA SER A 49 -3.02 5.48 0.42
C SER A 49 -2.94 6.78 -0.38
N ASP A 50 -2.63 6.69 -1.67
CA ASP A 50 -2.41 7.83 -2.55
C ASP A 50 -3.71 8.59 -2.83
N SER A 51 -4.78 7.86 -3.15
CA SER A 51 -6.13 8.43 -3.31
C SER A 51 -6.65 9.05 -2.03
N GLY A 52 -6.46 8.38 -0.88
CA GLY A 52 -6.80 8.92 0.44
C GLY A 52 -6.05 10.20 0.77
N ALA A 53 -4.75 10.24 0.48
CA ALA A 53 -3.94 11.42 0.67
C ALA A 53 -4.47 12.55 -0.21
N LEU A 54 -4.62 12.32 -1.52
CA LEU A 54 -5.16 13.28 -2.51
C LEU A 54 -6.52 13.86 -2.09
N ALA A 55 -7.43 13.01 -1.63
CA ALA A 55 -8.77 13.45 -1.24
C ALA A 55 -8.74 14.25 0.06
N GLY A 56 -7.88 13.87 1.01
CA GLY A 56 -7.72 14.57 2.26
C GLY A 56 -7.20 16.00 2.09
N GLY A 57 -6.18 16.22 1.25
CA GLY A 57 -5.67 17.59 1.06
C GLY A 57 -6.41 18.44 0.02
N ASP A 58 -7.16 17.86 -0.93
CA ASP A 58 -8.16 18.65 -1.68
C ASP A 58 -9.24 19.19 -0.71
N ALA A 59 -9.63 18.38 0.28
CA ALA A 59 -10.52 18.82 1.36
C ALA A 59 -9.86 19.85 2.31
N THR A 60 -8.53 19.90 2.43
CA THR A 60 -7.86 20.97 3.21
C THR A 60 -7.87 22.31 2.47
N GLU A 61 -7.77 22.29 1.14
CA GLU A 61 -7.75 23.51 0.30
C GLU A 61 -9.14 24.14 0.10
N THR A 62 -10.18 23.31 -0.01
CA THR A 62 -11.52 23.77 -0.41
C THR A 62 -12.36 24.38 0.71
N LEU A 63 -11.96 24.23 1.98
CA LEU A 63 -12.82 24.57 3.12
C LEU A 63 -12.45 25.91 3.79
N PRO A 64 -13.35 26.92 3.80
CA PRO A 64 -13.14 28.16 4.53
C PRO A 64 -13.18 27.98 6.07
N LEU A 65 -13.57 26.80 6.56
CA LEU A 65 -13.58 26.43 7.98
C LEU A 65 -12.82 25.10 8.16
N ARG A 66 -11.68 25.15 8.86
CA ARG A 66 -10.75 24.02 9.11
C ARG A 66 -11.41 22.93 9.98
N SER A 67 -12.25 22.08 9.40
CA SER A 67 -12.91 20.96 10.09
C SER A 67 -12.16 19.66 9.85
N TYR A 68 -11.50 19.14 10.89
CA TYR A 68 -10.78 17.86 10.84
C TYR A 68 -11.68 16.70 10.40
N THR A 69 -12.93 16.71 10.83
CA THR A 69 -13.88 15.61 10.64
C THR A 69 -14.24 15.39 9.17
N SER A 70 -14.49 16.46 8.41
CA SER A 70 -14.84 16.36 6.98
C SER A 70 -13.67 15.90 6.13
N ILE A 71 -12.46 16.40 6.42
CA ILE A 71 -11.23 16.00 5.71
C ILE A 71 -10.98 14.51 5.85
N HIS A 72 -11.06 14.00 7.08
CA HIS A 72 -10.89 12.58 7.36
C HIS A 72 -11.99 11.74 6.72
N GLN A 73 -13.24 12.22 6.69
CA GLN A 73 -14.34 11.49 6.07
C GLN A 73 -14.15 11.36 4.55
N THR A 74 -13.71 12.43 3.87
CA THR A 74 -13.41 12.41 2.44
C THR A 74 -12.25 11.47 2.13
N ALA A 75 -11.17 11.52 2.90
CA ALA A 75 -10.04 10.60 2.74
C ALA A 75 -10.44 9.14 2.96
N LEU A 76 -11.21 8.84 4.00
CA LEU A 76 -11.70 7.47 4.25
C LEU A 76 -12.56 6.98 3.09
N THR A 77 -13.39 7.83 2.51
CA THR A 77 -14.25 7.43 1.39
C THR A 77 -13.41 6.91 0.22
N GLU A 78 -12.36 7.64 -0.17
CA GLU A 78 -11.48 7.22 -1.27
C GLU A 78 -10.59 6.02 -0.93
N ILE A 79 -10.10 5.92 0.32
CA ILE A 79 -9.35 4.75 0.78
C ILE A 79 -10.21 3.49 0.65
N TYR A 80 -11.43 3.52 1.18
CA TYR A 80 -12.33 2.36 1.14
C TYR A 80 -12.76 2.04 -0.30
N HIS A 81 -12.95 3.04 -1.16
CA HIS A 81 -13.23 2.80 -2.59
C HIS A 81 -12.12 2.01 -3.30
N ASN A 82 -10.85 2.27 -2.97
CA ASN A 82 -9.70 1.61 -3.60
C ASN A 82 -9.26 0.32 -2.91
N LEU A 83 -9.63 0.12 -1.64
CA LEU A 83 -9.22 -1.04 -0.86
C LEU A 83 -10.32 -2.12 -0.74
N PHE A 84 -11.59 -1.73 -0.66
CA PHE A 84 -12.71 -2.65 -0.45
C PHE A 84 -13.96 -2.25 -1.26
N PRO A 85 -14.31 -2.98 -2.33
CA PRO A 85 -15.54 -2.71 -3.05
C PRO A 85 -16.76 -3.01 -2.18
N GLY A 86 -17.68 -2.05 -2.05
CA GLY A 86 -19.00 -2.25 -1.44
C GLY A 86 -19.06 -2.24 0.09
N THR A 87 -17.98 -1.88 0.78
CA THR A 87 -17.98 -1.73 2.25
C THR A 87 -18.46 -0.36 2.69
N ALA A 88 -19.21 -0.30 3.78
CA ALA A 88 -19.59 0.97 4.41
C ALA A 88 -18.35 1.65 5.01
N VAL A 89 -18.17 2.93 4.67
CA VAL A 89 -17.10 3.78 5.20
C VAL A 89 -17.41 4.14 6.66
N PRO A 90 -16.49 3.97 7.61
CA PRO A 90 -16.67 4.42 8.98
C PRO A 90 -16.93 5.93 9.04
N VAL A 91 -17.78 6.34 9.99
CA VAL A 91 -18.04 7.76 10.24
C VAL A 91 -17.00 8.30 11.21
N VAL A 92 -16.35 9.41 10.84
CA VAL A 92 -15.42 10.12 11.72
C VAL A 92 -16.21 10.87 12.81
N PRO A 93 -15.97 10.62 14.10
CA PRO A 93 -16.67 11.30 15.18
C PRO A 93 -16.46 12.81 15.17
N VAL A 94 -17.49 13.57 15.55
CA VAL A 94 -17.39 15.02 15.71
C VAL A 94 -16.38 15.34 16.82
N GLY A 95 -15.37 16.15 16.50
CA GLY A 95 -14.27 16.48 17.42
C GLY A 95 -13.07 15.52 17.37
N ALA A 96 -13.03 14.59 16.41
CA ALA A 96 -11.81 13.84 16.11
C ALA A 96 -10.63 14.81 15.91
N THR A 97 -9.49 14.48 16.53
CA THR A 97 -8.29 15.31 16.54
C THR A 97 -7.58 15.28 15.19
N ALA A 98 -6.44 15.97 15.10
CA ALA A 98 -5.51 15.92 13.98
C ALA A 98 -5.09 14.49 13.58
N THR A 99 -5.22 13.50 14.47
CA THR A 99 -4.90 12.11 14.18
C THR A 99 -6.12 11.22 14.40
N TYR A 100 -6.51 10.48 13.38
CA TYR A 100 -7.61 9.51 13.45
C TYR A 100 -7.13 8.13 13.01
N THR A 101 -7.44 7.10 13.82
CA THR A 101 -7.14 5.71 13.50
C THR A 101 -8.42 4.92 13.30
N ALA A 102 -8.49 4.17 12.20
CA ALA A 102 -9.60 3.28 11.89
C ALA A 102 -9.10 1.87 11.61
N TYR A 103 -9.94 0.89 11.92
CA TYR A 103 -9.67 -0.53 11.75
C TYR A 103 -10.77 -1.15 10.88
N ALA A 104 -10.38 -1.93 9.87
CA ALA A 104 -11.34 -2.69 9.06
C ALA A 104 -11.53 -4.11 9.64
N LEU A 105 -12.74 -4.65 9.48
CA LEU A 105 -13.15 -5.97 9.99
C LEU A 105 -12.86 -7.12 9.00
N SER A 106 -12.39 -6.83 7.79
CA SER A 106 -12.04 -7.81 6.76
C SER A 106 -10.56 -7.70 6.45
N ASN A 107 -9.79 -8.76 6.72
CA ASN A 107 -8.34 -8.80 6.93
C ASN A 107 -7.83 -7.75 7.95
N THR A 108 -6.69 -8.00 8.58
CA THR A 108 -6.18 -7.15 9.65
C THR A 108 -5.54 -5.88 9.06
N TYR A 109 -6.36 -4.84 8.83
CA TYR A 109 -5.89 -3.52 8.40
C TYR A 109 -5.98 -2.48 9.52
N GLN A 110 -5.00 -1.59 9.56
CA GLN A 110 -5.03 -0.37 10.36
C GLN A 110 -4.64 0.81 9.48
N PHE A 111 -5.46 1.86 9.57
CA PHE A 111 -5.17 3.11 8.89
C PHE A 111 -4.98 4.20 9.94
N THR A 112 -3.93 4.99 9.79
CA THR A 112 -3.68 6.19 10.58
C THR A 112 -3.67 7.38 9.64
N LEU A 113 -4.60 8.30 9.86
CA LEU A 113 -4.73 9.55 9.15
C LEU A 113 -4.22 10.66 10.06
N THR A 114 -3.33 11.51 9.57
CA THR A 114 -2.81 12.66 10.30
C THR A 114 -2.93 13.92 9.45
N ALA A 115 -3.69 14.88 9.92
CA ALA A 115 -3.83 16.21 9.33
C ALA A 115 -3.20 17.26 10.26
N ASN A 116 -2.19 17.98 9.79
CA ASN A 116 -1.70 19.16 10.49
C ASN A 116 -2.28 20.41 9.80
N ILE A 117 -3.27 21.02 10.45
CA ILE A 117 -4.05 22.15 9.95
C ILE A 117 -3.83 23.38 10.85
N ALA A 118 -2.62 23.52 11.41
CA ALA A 118 -2.29 24.54 12.40
C ALA A 118 -1.52 25.75 11.84
N ASN A 119 -1.11 25.74 10.57
CA ASN A 119 -0.08 26.65 10.07
C ASN A 119 -0.58 27.51 8.88
N THR A 120 -0.36 28.82 8.96
CA THR A 120 -0.71 29.78 7.89
C THR A 120 0.20 29.69 6.68
N THR A 121 1.19 28.79 6.68
CA THR A 121 2.19 28.66 5.60
C THR A 121 2.10 27.34 4.83
N TRP A 122 1.76 26.22 5.48
CA TRP A 122 1.65 24.89 4.84
C TRP A 122 0.73 23.98 5.66
N ASP A 123 -0.34 23.46 5.05
CA ASP A 123 -1.15 22.38 5.62
C ASP A 123 -0.63 21.03 5.10
N THR A 124 -0.63 20.00 5.94
CA THR A 124 -0.18 18.66 5.53
C THR A 124 -1.19 17.60 5.88
N TYR A 125 -1.36 16.63 4.98
CA TYR A 125 -2.23 15.48 5.19
C TYR A 125 -1.46 14.19 4.90
N GLN A 126 -1.44 13.27 5.85
CA GLN A 126 -0.72 12.01 5.77
C GLN A 126 -1.67 10.84 5.97
N VAL A 127 -1.59 9.87 5.07
CA VAL A 127 -2.28 8.58 5.14
C VAL A 127 -1.23 7.50 5.35
N VAL A 128 -1.49 6.63 6.32
CA VAL A 128 -0.68 5.46 6.61
C VAL A 128 -1.60 4.25 6.64
N ILE A 129 -1.32 3.27 5.80
CA ILE A 129 -2.09 2.03 5.70
C ILE A 129 -1.18 0.86 6.05
N THR A 130 -1.57 0.03 7.01
CA THR A 130 -0.86 -1.19 7.38
C THR A 130 -1.77 -2.40 7.23
N GLU A 131 -1.27 -3.47 6.61
CA GLU A 131 -1.96 -4.75 6.40
C GLU A 131 -1.08 -5.92 6.86
N ALA A 132 -1.69 -6.93 7.49
CA ALA A 132 -1.03 -8.20 7.73
C ALA A 132 -1.34 -9.19 6.59
N HIS A 133 -0.32 -9.61 5.85
CA HIS A 133 -0.44 -10.61 4.80
C HIS A 133 0.07 -11.97 5.29
N THR A 134 -0.78 -13.01 5.26
CA THR A 134 -0.40 -14.39 5.62
C THR A 134 -0.05 -15.19 4.37
N PHE A 135 1.09 -15.87 4.37
CA PHE A 135 1.50 -16.77 3.29
C PHE A 135 1.53 -18.22 3.78
N PHE A 136 1.22 -19.17 2.88
CA PHE A 136 1.09 -20.59 3.24
C PHE A 136 2.21 -21.46 2.64
N ALA A 137 2.66 -21.16 1.43
CA ALA A 137 3.69 -21.91 0.72
C ALA A 137 5.08 -21.28 0.83
N ALA A 138 5.17 -19.95 0.92
CA ALA A 138 6.45 -19.24 1.03
C ALA A 138 7.26 -19.63 2.29
N GLN A 139 6.61 -20.06 3.38
CA GLN A 139 7.32 -20.54 4.58
C GLN A 139 8.21 -21.77 4.30
N ALA A 140 7.86 -22.60 3.31
CA ALA A 140 8.55 -23.86 3.03
C ALA A 140 9.93 -23.66 2.39
N ILE A 141 10.19 -22.48 1.81
CA ILE A 141 11.45 -22.14 1.15
C ILE A 141 12.29 -21.13 1.95
N GLY A 142 12.02 -20.99 3.25
CA GLY A 142 12.88 -20.24 4.16
C GLY A 142 12.54 -18.76 4.32
N PHE A 143 11.37 -18.30 3.85
CA PHE A 143 10.85 -17.00 4.29
C PHE A 143 10.52 -17.08 5.78
N SER A 144 11.32 -16.41 6.62
CA SER A 144 11.07 -16.34 8.05
C SER A 144 9.80 -15.55 8.30
N SER A 145 8.77 -16.18 8.85
CA SER A 145 7.59 -15.45 9.31
C SER A 145 7.90 -14.74 10.62
N SER A 146 7.89 -13.40 10.59
CA SER A 146 7.92 -12.55 11.78
C SER A 146 6.51 -12.00 11.98
N GLY A 147 5.79 -12.47 13.00
CA GLY A 147 4.38 -12.10 13.21
C GLY A 147 4.11 -10.59 13.05
N CYS A 148 2.93 -10.26 12.52
CA CYS A 148 2.52 -8.89 12.31
C CYS A 148 1.52 -8.48 13.39
N THR A 149 1.86 -7.47 14.21
CA THR A 149 0.96 -6.95 15.24
C THR A 149 0.35 -5.63 14.78
N ILE A 150 -0.98 -5.62 14.63
CA ILE A 150 -1.77 -4.46 14.23
C ILE A 150 -2.88 -4.29 15.27
N ASN A 151 -3.00 -3.11 15.88
CA ASN A 151 -4.00 -2.82 16.91
C ASN A 151 -4.14 -3.91 18.00
N ALA A 152 -3.02 -4.34 18.60
CA ALA A 152 -2.96 -5.43 19.58
C ALA A 152 -3.43 -6.82 19.07
N THR A 153 -3.78 -6.95 17.79
CA THR A 153 -4.03 -8.23 17.13
C THR A 153 -2.73 -8.73 16.54
N ASN A 154 -2.22 -9.85 17.05
CA ASN A 154 -1.01 -10.48 16.54
C ASN A 154 -1.38 -11.58 15.54
N THR A 155 -0.99 -11.39 14.28
CA THR A 155 -1.16 -12.39 13.23
C THR A 155 0.14 -13.19 13.10
N THR A 156 0.09 -14.47 13.45
CA THR A 156 1.20 -15.40 13.26
C THR A 156 1.32 -15.78 11.79
N ASN A 157 2.52 -16.16 11.36
CA ASN A 157 2.80 -16.54 9.96
C ASN A 157 2.46 -15.44 8.94
N ALA A 158 2.59 -14.17 9.34
CA ALA A 158 2.27 -13.01 8.50
C ALA A 158 3.47 -12.08 8.32
N PHE A 159 3.39 -11.23 7.29
CA PHE A 159 4.28 -10.10 7.04
C PHE A 159 3.45 -8.80 7.05
N CYS A 160 3.98 -7.72 7.65
CA CYS A 160 3.31 -6.42 7.62
C CYS A 160 3.64 -5.67 6.34
N LEU A 161 2.66 -5.44 5.49
CA LEU A 161 2.73 -4.51 4.37
C LEU A 161 2.31 -3.12 4.85
N GLN A 162 3.02 -2.08 4.42
CA GLN A 162 2.66 -0.70 4.78
C GLN A 162 2.82 0.22 3.57
N ALA A 163 1.81 1.06 3.34
CA ALA A 163 1.85 2.15 2.37
C ALA A 163 1.68 3.49 3.09
N ARG A 164 2.36 4.52 2.59
CA ARG A 164 2.26 5.88 3.10
C ARG A 164 2.18 6.87 1.95
N ALA A 165 1.28 7.83 2.09
CA ALA A 165 1.16 8.94 1.17
C ALA A 165 0.98 10.22 1.96
N LYS A 166 1.71 11.26 1.55
CA LYS A 166 1.67 12.57 2.18
C LYS A 166 1.39 13.62 1.13
N MET A 167 0.43 14.49 1.41
CA MET A 167 0.21 15.70 0.64
C MET A 167 0.60 16.92 1.46
N TRP A 168 1.18 17.88 0.73
CA TRP A 168 1.47 19.22 1.17
C TRP A 168 0.60 20.20 0.38
N ALA A 169 -0.23 20.93 1.11
CA ALA A 169 -1.13 21.95 0.62
C ALA A 169 -0.54 23.31 1.04
N GLY A 170 0.06 24.02 0.09
CA GLY A 170 0.59 25.37 0.31
C GLY A 170 -0.48 26.41 0.01
N THR A 171 -0.25 27.69 0.33
CA THR A 171 -1.15 28.82 -0.02
C THR A 171 -1.32 29.06 -1.54
N TYR A 172 -0.98 28.09 -2.39
CA TYR A 172 -0.97 28.16 -3.84
C TYR A 172 -2.06 27.25 -4.43
N PRO A 173 -2.55 27.50 -5.65
CA PRO A 173 -3.67 26.76 -6.26
C PRO A 173 -3.33 25.31 -6.66
N PHE A 174 -2.24 24.74 -6.16
CA PHE A 174 -1.80 23.38 -6.46
C PHE A 174 -1.29 22.69 -5.20
N ALA A 175 -1.63 21.42 -5.03
CA ALA A 175 -1.13 20.59 -3.94
C ALA A 175 -0.02 19.66 -4.45
N LEU A 176 1.02 19.47 -3.63
CA LEU A 176 2.15 18.59 -3.94
C LEU A 176 1.98 17.28 -3.17
N ILE A 177 1.95 16.17 -3.91
CA ILE A 177 1.86 14.82 -3.33
C ILE A 177 3.25 14.21 -3.32
N LEU A 178 3.68 13.75 -2.16
CA LEU A 178 4.89 12.96 -1.97
C LEU A 178 4.47 11.54 -1.60
N LEU A 179 4.82 10.58 -2.45
CA LEU A 179 4.63 9.15 -2.22
C LEU A 179 5.86 8.64 -1.44
N ASP A 180 5.68 8.31 -0.17
CA ASP A 180 6.78 8.04 0.76
C ASP A 180 6.89 6.54 1.06
N ASP A 181 8.07 5.97 0.85
CA ASP A 181 8.44 4.64 1.35
C ASP A 181 9.30 4.81 2.61
N GLN A 182 8.61 4.89 3.75
CA GLN A 182 9.05 4.61 5.13
C GLN A 182 10.27 5.35 5.72
N ASN A 183 11.18 5.90 4.93
CA ASN A 183 12.49 6.29 5.41
C ASN A 183 12.69 7.80 5.31
N VAL A 184 12.45 8.46 6.44
CA VAL A 184 12.66 9.89 6.69
C VAL A 184 14.11 10.35 6.37
N GLN A 185 15.07 9.42 6.23
CA GLN A 185 16.47 9.70 5.87
C GLN A 185 16.71 9.79 4.36
N TYR A 186 15.74 9.41 3.52
CA TYR A 186 15.84 9.45 2.06
C TYR A 186 14.76 10.32 1.42
N GLU A 187 14.20 11.28 2.17
CA GLU A 187 13.45 12.39 1.57
C GLU A 187 14.41 13.20 0.69
N ASN A 188 14.47 12.87 -0.60
CA ASN A 188 15.35 13.57 -1.56
C ASN A 188 14.82 14.98 -1.90
N LEU A 189 13.69 15.38 -1.34
CA LEU A 189 13.09 16.70 -1.49
C LEU A 189 12.70 17.27 -0.12
N GLN A 190 13.66 17.92 0.54
CA GLN A 190 13.40 18.76 1.71
C GLN A 190 13.23 20.21 1.27
N LEU A 191 11.99 20.72 1.31
CA LEU A 191 11.70 22.15 1.07
C LEU A 191 11.83 22.91 2.40
N ASN A 192 13.05 23.32 2.74
CA ASN A 192 13.32 24.12 3.93
C ASN A 192 13.75 25.54 3.53
N GLY A 193 12.97 26.56 3.92
CA GLY A 193 13.25 27.98 3.66
C GLY A 193 12.55 28.58 2.42
N ALA A 194 12.55 29.92 2.34
CA ALA A 194 11.90 30.74 1.31
C ALA A 194 12.17 30.25 -0.14
N PRO A 195 11.25 30.48 -1.10
CA PRO A 195 10.94 29.54 -2.17
C PRO A 195 12.14 29.23 -3.08
N SER A 196 12.78 28.09 -2.86
CA SER A 196 13.68 27.46 -3.83
C SER A 196 12.83 26.75 -4.88
N LYS A 197 12.47 27.54 -5.91
CA LYS A 197 11.84 27.15 -7.18
C LYS A 197 12.06 25.67 -7.56
N LEU A 198 11.01 24.85 -7.45
CA LEU A 198 10.91 23.55 -8.11
C LEU A 198 10.14 23.75 -9.43
N ILE A 199 10.84 23.68 -10.57
CA ILE A 199 10.22 23.83 -11.91
C ILE A 199 9.84 22.46 -12.42
N LEU A 200 8.54 22.24 -12.64
CA LEU A 200 8.02 21.10 -13.41
C LEU A 200 7.23 21.67 -14.59
N HIS A 201 7.80 21.57 -15.79
CA HIS A 201 7.12 21.90 -17.04
C HIS A 201 6.35 20.66 -17.52
N ASP A 202 5.03 20.77 -17.64
CA ASP A 202 4.36 20.51 -18.93
C ASP A 202 3.10 21.40 -19.01
N GLY A 203 2.89 22.01 -20.16
CA GLY A 203 1.96 23.13 -20.34
C GLY A 203 0.50 22.70 -20.26
N GLY A 204 -0.16 22.92 -19.12
CA GLY A 204 -1.61 22.77 -19.02
C GLY A 204 -2.17 23.09 -17.63
N ALA A 205 -3.40 23.60 -17.58
CA ALA A 205 -4.08 24.12 -16.40
C ALA A 205 -4.41 23.09 -15.29
N LYS A 206 -3.77 21.92 -15.28
CA LYS A 206 -3.93 20.89 -14.26
C LYS A 206 -2.56 20.30 -13.95
N GLY A 207 -2.10 20.43 -12.71
CA GLY A 207 -0.80 19.95 -12.25
C GLY A 207 -0.65 18.44 -12.50
N GLY A 208 0.51 18.05 -13.04
CA GLY A 208 0.86 16.64 -13.25
C GLY A 208 1.23 15.97 -11.93
N ALA A 209 0.61 14.81 -11.66
CA ALA A 209 1.04 13.92 -10.59
C ALA A 209 2.15 13.01 -11.13
N ILE A 210 3.34 13.08 -10.54
CA ILE A 210 4.41 12.11 -10.76
C ILE A 210 4.28 11.01 -9.71
N SER A 211 3.88 9.82 -10.15
CA SER A 211 3.90 8.62 -9.31
C SER A 211 5.16 7.79 -9.59
N ASN A 212 5.70 7.19 -8.53
CA ASN A 212 6.80 6.23 -8.57
C ASN A 212 6.48 5.01 -9.46
N GLU A 213 5.20 4.72 -9.75
CA GLU A 213 4.83 3.55 -10.57
C GLU A 213 5.26 3.64 -12.05
N SER A 214 5.79 4.79 -12.50
CA SER A 214 6.24 5.01 -13.88
C SER A 214 7.73 4.72 -14.12
N MET A 215 8.52 4.40 -13.10
CA MET A 215 9.95 4.09 -13.27
C MET A 215 10.14 2.57 -13.31
N ASN A 216 9.95 1.99 -14.49
CA ASN A 216 10.42 0.64 -14.83
C ASN A 216 11.73 0.76 -15.61
#